data_AF-A0A6G1S0I8-F1
#
_entry.id   AF-A0A6G1S0I8-F1
#
_cell.length_a   1.000
_cell.length_b   1.000
_cell.length_c   1.000
_cell.angle_alpha   90.00
_cell.angle_beta   90.00
_cell.angle_gamma   90.00
#
_symmetry.space_group_name_H-M   'P 1'
#
loop_
_entity.id
_entity.type
_entity.pdbx_description
1 polymer ?
#
loop_
_entity_poly.entity_id
_entity_poly.type
_entity_poly.pdbx_seq_one_letter_code
_entity_poly.pdbx_strand_id
1 'polypeptide(L)'
;LSQQDKRRGNQTALCGGGIQTRELYCVQANENLLSYLNTLKEKEESHSQSKSKASAAPLLSITFEITASRPVDRRLCTGPLPSTSQLCHIPCPTECETSAWSAWGPCTYESCEDPQAKKGFKLRKRRITNEPTGGTGNCPHLLEAIPCEEPSCYDWRIVGLEECIPDNEKPCGPGTQVPVVVCVNSDGEEVDRQLCRDAIYPIPVVCEAPCPKDCVLSMWSAWSSCSHTCSGKTTEGKQMRARSILAYAGEGGIQ
;
A
#
# COMPACT_ATOMS: atom_id res chain seq x y z
N LEU A 1 32.45 -9.45 -7.97
CA LEU A 1 32.50 -9.99 -6.58
C LEU A 1 31.51 -11.15 -6.49
N SER A 2 31.99 -12.33 -6.88
CA SER A 2 31.26 -13.60 -6.83
C SER A 2 31.99 -14.47 -5.82
N GLN A 3 31.33 -14.79 -4.71
CA GLN A 3 31.55 -15.97 -3.86
C GLN A 3 30.70 -15.78 -2.60
N GLN A 4 29.43 -16.18 -2.68
CA GLN A 4 28.68 -16.49 -1.47
C GLN A 4 28.86 -17.99 -1.21
N ASP A 5 29.75 -18.27 -0.27
CA ASP A 5 29.99 -19.57 0.34
C ASP A 5 28.67 -20.22 0.77
N LYS A 6 28.24 -21.26 0.04
CA LYS A 6 27.22 -22.21 0.50
C LYS A 6 27.83 -23.11 1.58
N ARG A 7 27.99 -22.59 2.81
CA ARG A 7 28.11 -23.45 3.99
C ARG A 7 26.75 -24.10 4.26
N ARG A 8 26.52 -25.25 3.62
CA ARG A 8 25.43 -26.18 3.95
C ARG A 8 25.52 -26.55 5.42
N GLY A 9 24.63 -25.96 6.23
CA GLY A 9 24.24 -26.56 7.51
C GLY A 9 23.64 -27.93 7.22
N ASN A 10 24.23 -28.95 7.81
CA ASN A 10 23.89 -30.36 7.59
C ASN A 10 22.58 -30.73 8.28
N GLN A 11 21.46 -30.19 7.79
CA GLN A 11 20.12 -30.69 8.08
C GLN A 11 19.45 -30.96 6.73
N THR A 12 19.56 -32.18 6.26
CA THR A 12 18.76 -32.69 5.14
C THR A 12 17.29 -32.65 5.54
N ALA A 13 16.61 -31.55 5.22
CA ALA A 13 15.16 -31.50 5.20
C ALA A 13 14.71 -32.46 4.10
N LEU A 14 14.26 -33.65 4.49
CA LEU A 14 13.69 -34.63 3.58
C LEU A 14 12.35 -34.08 3.08
N CYS A 15 12.29 -33.75 1.81
CA CYS A 15 11.08 -33.29 1.14
C CYS A 15 10.80 -34.16 -0.09
N GLY A 16 9.56 -34.17 -0.55
CA GLY A 16 9.09 -34.97 -1.68
C GLY A 16 8.08 -36.05 -1.27
N GLY A 17 7.80 -36.95 -2.22
CA GLY A 17 6.95 -38.11 -1.98
C GLY A 17 7.68 -39.19 -1.19
N GLY A 18 6.99 -39.80 -0.23
CA GLY A 18 7.51 -40.89 0.58
C GLY A 18 6.42 -41.84 1.04
N ILE A 19 6.84 -42.92 1.69
CA ILE A 19 5.91 -43.86 2.34
C ILE A 19 6.18 -43.78 3.83
N GLN A 20 5.18 -43.36 4.60
CA GLN A 20 5.24 -43.39 6.05
C GLN A 20 4.80 -44.77 6.52
N THR A 21 5.68 -45.46 7.24
CA THR A 21 5.39 -46.73 7.89
C THR A 21 5.11 -46.53 9.36
N ARG A 22 4.12 -47.24 9.90
CA ARG A 22 3.83 -47.31 11.33
C ARG A 22 3.96 -48.73 11.83
N GLU A 23 4.48 -48.87 13.03
CA GLU A 23 4.51 -50.14 13.73
C GLU A 23 3.18 -50.35 14.45
N LEU A 24 2.69 -51.58 14.39
CA LEU A 24 1.44 -51.97 15.01
C LEU A 24 1.75 -52.97 16.10
N TYR A 25 1.26 -52.65 17.29
CA TYR A 25 1.43 -53.48 18.48
C TYR A 25 0.07 -54.03 18.89
N CYS A 26 0.02 -55.34 19.13
CA CYS A 26 -1.12 -55.94 19.81
C CYS A 26 -0.99 -55.64 21.30
N VAL A 27 -2.02 -55.08 21.90
CA VAL A 27 -2.00 -54.71 23.32
C VAL A 27 -3.24 -55.28 24.00
N GLN A 28 -3.09 -55.66 25.26
CA GLN A 28 -4.23 -56.09 26.06
C GLN A 28 -5.03 -54.85 26.47
N ALA A 29 -6.26 -54.76 25.98
CA ALA A 29 -7.20 -53.71 26.37
C ALA A 29 -8.10 -54.23 27.49
N ASN A 30 -8.37 -53.40 28.49
CA ASN A 30 -9.41 -53.68 29.48
C ASN A 30 -10.79 -53.27 28.93
N GLU A 31 -11.87 -53.73 29.57
CA GLU A 31 -13.24 -53.47 29.08
C GLU A 31 -13.58 -51.97 28.96
N ASN A 32 -13.03 -51.15 29.85
CA ASN A 32 -13.21 -49.69 29.84
C ASN A 32 -12.50 -49.02 28.64
N LEU A 33 -11.31 -49.50 28.25
CA LEU A 33 -10.60 -49.02 27.07
C LEU A 33 -11.28 -49.50 25.78
N LEU A 34 -11.78 -50.73 25.77
CA LEU A 34 -12.51 -51.28 24.62
C LEU A 34 -13.81 -50.52 24.36
N SER A 35 -14.58 -50.15 25.39
CA SER A 35 -15.80 -49.34 25.22
C SER A 35 -15.50 -47.93 24.70
N TYR A 36 -14.43 -47.30 25.19
CA TYR A 36 -13.97 -46.00 24.68
C TYR A 36 -13.51 -46.06 23.21
N LEU A 37 -12.72 -47.07 22.83
CA LEU A 37 -12.27 -47.22 21.44
C LEU A 37 -13.42 -47.54 20.47
N ASN A 38 -14.41 -48.32 20.91
CA ASN A 38 -15.59 -48.61 20.10
C ASN A 38 -16.46 -47.36 19.88
N THR A 39 -16.66 -46.52 20.90
CA THR A 39 -17.40 -45.25 20.75
C THR A 39 -16.68 -44.25 19.82
N LEU A 40 -15.34 -44.23 19.79
CA LEU A 40 -14.58 -43.45 18.81
C LEU A 40 -14.75 -43.99 17.38
N LYS A 41 -14.73 -45.32 17.22
CA LYS A 41 -14.94 -45.97 15.92
C LYS A 41 -16.34 -45.71 15.36
N GLU A 42 -17.37 -45.75 16.19
CA GLU A 42 -18.75 -45.37 15.80
C GLU A 42 -18.85 -43.88 15.42
N LYS A 43 -18.05 -43.02 16.06
CA LYS A 43 -17.98 -41.58 15.76
C LYS A 43 -17.26 -41.29 14.44
N GLU A 44 -16.26 -42.10 14.08
CA GLU A 44 -15.58 -42.04 12.78
C GLU A 44 -16.45 -42.61 11.64
N GLU A 45 -17.17 -43.71 11.88
CA GLU A 45 -18.10 -44.29 10.91
C GLU A 45 -19.31 -43.36 10.65
N SER A 46 -19.80 -42.62 11.66
CA SER A 46 -20.85 -41.61 11.49
C SER A 46 -20.37 -40.30 10.80
N HIS A 47 -19.06 -40.03 10.75
CA HIS A 47 -18.49 -38.89 10.00
C HIS A 47 -18.19 -39.23 8.52
N SER A 48 -18.45 -40.45 8.08
CA SER A 48 -18.27 -40.85 6.67
C SER A 48 -19.33 -40.30 5.70
N GLN A 49 -20.32 -39.52 6.17
CA GLN A 49 -21.35 -38.92 5.31
C GLN A 49 -21.36 -37.38 5.21
N SER A 50 -20.39 -36.66 5.78
CA SER A 50 -20.25 -35.22 5.50
C SER A 50 -18.86 -34.87 4.97
N LYS A 51 -18.79 -34.61 3.66
CA LYS A 51 -17.63 -33.97 3.01
C LYS A 51 -17.42 -32.59 3.62
N SER A 52 -16.42 -32.40 4.49
CA SER A 52 -15.73 -31.11 4.59
C SER A 52 -14.48 -31.17 5.48
N LYS A 53 -13.38 -30.67 4.89
CA LYS A 53 -12.18 -30.06 5.49
C LYS A 53 -11.42 -30.87 6.54
N ALA A 54 -10.12 -31.03 6.29
CA ALA A 54 -9.13 -31.50 7.25
C ALA A 54 -9.17 -30.60 8.50
N SER A 55 -9.96 -30.99 9.48
CA SER A 55 -9.88 -30.46 10.83
C SER A 55 -8.75 -31.21 11.52
N ALA A 56 -7.77 -30.45 12.02
CA ALA A 56 -6.78 -30.97 12.95
C ALA A 56 -7.51 -31.76 14.05
N ALA A 57 -6.99 -32.95 14.36
CA ALA A 57 -7.50 -33.76 15.46
C ALA A 57 -7.53 -32.90 16.74
N PRO A 58 -8.62 -32.91 17.53
CA PRO A 58 -8.64 -32.19 18.78
C PRO A 58 -7.58 -32.80 19.70
N LEU A 59 -6.69 -31.96 20.22
CA LEU A 59 -5.82 -32.30 21.35
C LEU A 59 -6.72 -32.75 22.49
N LEU A 60 -6.79 -34.05 22.74
CA LEU A 60 -7.56 -34.61 23.84
C LEU A 60 -6.82 -34.33 25.16
N SER A 61 -7.30 -33.31 25.86
CA SER A 61 -7.12 -33.14 27.29
C SER A 61 -8.00 -34.17 28.02
N ILE A 62 -7.53 -35.41 28.06
CA ILE A 62 -7.97 -36.43 29.02
C ILE A 62 -6.69 -36.97 29.63
N THR A 63 -6.46 -36.68 30.91
CA THR A 63 -5.40 -37.28 31.74
C THR A 63 -5.74 -38.74 32.06
N PHE A 64 -5.99 -39.53 31.03
CA PHE A 64 -5.68 -40.95 31.06
C PHE A 64 -4.28 -41.04 30.51
N GLU A 65 -3.29 -41.19 31.39
CA GLU A 65 -2.08 -41.87 30.99
C GLU A 65 -2.53 -43.26 30.53
N ILE A 66 -2.74 -43.42 29.23
CA ILE A 66 -2.69 -44.73 28.60
C ILE A 66 -1.23 -45.12 28.78
N THR A 67 -0.92 -45.66 29.95
CA THR A 67 0.25 -46.51 30.14
C THR A 67 0.05 -47.61 29.12
N ALA A 68 0.65 -47.42 27.93
CA ALA A 68 0.50 -48.32 26.81
C ALA A 68 0.77 -49.71 27.35
N SER A 69 -0.25 -50.55 27.43
CA SER A 69 -0.13 -51.87 28.01
C SER A 69 0.96 -52.60 27.22
N ARG A 70 1.77 -53.40 27.93
CA ARG A 70 2.93 -54.05 27.31
C ARG A 70 2.47 -54.81 26.06
N PRO A 71 3.18 -54.68 24.93
CA PRO A 71 2.83 -55.41 23.72
C PRO A 71 2.74 -56.90 24.01
N VAL A 72 1.64 -57.52 23.60
CA VAL A 72 1.41 -58.96 23.69
C VAL A 72 1.66 -59.61 22.32
N ASP A 73 1.75 -60.94 22.30
CA ASP A 73 1.93 -61.67 21.05
C ASP A 73 0.80 -61.34 20.07
N ARG A 74 1.18 -61.00 18.83
CA ARG A 74 0.26 -60.60 17.76
C ARG A 74 -0.85 -61.60 17.50
N ARG A 75 -0.63 -62.90 17.74
CA ARG A 75 -1.62 -63.97 17.53
C ARG A 75 -2.85 -63.83 18.44
N LEU A 76 -2.75 -63.03 19.50
CA LEU A 76 -3.84 -62.77 20.43
C LEU A 76 -4.81 -61.67 19.94
N CYS A 77 -4.46 -60.93 18.88
CA CYS A 77 -5.34 -59.93 18.27
C CYS A 77 -6.25 -60.55 17.20
N THR A 78 -7.56 -60.33 17.31
CA THR A 78 -8.61 -60.95 16.46
C THR A 78 -9.21 -60.03 15.39
N GLY A 79 -8.63 -58.84 15.15
CA GLY A 79 -9.13 -57.85 14.18
C GLY A 79 -8.37 -57.79 12.84
N PRO A 80 -8.93 -57.14 11.80
CA PRO A 80 -8.25 -56.94 10.52
C PRO A 80 -7.02 -56.05 10.72
N LEU A 81 -5.93 -56.38 10.04
CA LEU A 81 -4.68 -55.66 10.19
C LEU A 81 -4.80 -54.29 9.50
N PRO A 82 -4.64 -53.16 10.22
CA PRO A 82 -4.60 -51.85 9.59
C PRO A 82 -3.42 -51.73 8.63
N SER A 83 -3.56 -50.85 7.63
CA SER A 83 -2.47 -50.53 6.72
C SER A 83 -1.30 -49.93 7.49
N THR A 84 -0.18 -50.65 7.44
CA THR A 84 1.07 -50.27 8.11
C THR A 84 1.87 -49.23 7.31
N SER A 85 1.44 -48.94 6.09
CA SER A 85 2.05 -47.95 5.19
C SER A 85 1.00 -47.01 4.61
N GLN A 86 1.37 -45.75 4.47
CA GLN A 86 0.59 -44.72 3.78
C GLN A 86 1.50 -43.80 2.97
N LEU A 87 1.03 -43.31 1.82
CA LEU A 87 1.78 -42.34 1.02
C LEU A 87 1.76 -40.98 1.74
N CYS A 88 2.92 -40.33 1.84
CA CYS A 88 3.05 -38.98 2.34
C CYS A 88 3.75 -38.09 1.30
N HIS A 89 3.48 -36.79 1.37
CA HIS A 89 4.18 -35.79 0.56
C HIS A 89 4.57 -34.63 1.46
N ILE A 90 5.88 -34.36 1.53
CA ILE A 90 6.43 -33.21 2.26
C ILE A 90 6.78 -32.15 1.21
N PRO A 91 6.17 -30.95 1.22
CA PRO A 91 6.48 -29.92 0.23
C PRO A 91 7.97 -29.54 0.28
N CYS A 92 8.61 -29.49 -0.89
CA CYS A 92 10.02 -29.13 -0.99
C CYS A 92 10.24 -27.62 -0.83
N PRO A 93 11.33 -27.22 -0.17
CA PRO A 93 11.62 -25.83 -0.05
C PRO A 93 12.01 -25.24 -1.40
N THR A 94 11.40 -24.11 -1.75
CA THR A 94 11.73 -23.38 -2.98
C THR A 94 12.84 -22.37 -2.67
N GLU A 95 13.86 -22.32 -3.51
CA GLU A 95 14.86 -21.25 -3.41
C GLU A 95 14.23 -19.91 -3.86
N CYS A 96 14.76 -18.79 -3.34
CA CYS A 96 14.28 -17.46 -3.72
C CYS A 96 14.70 -17.12 -5.16
N GLU A 97 13.74 -16.73 -5.99
CA GLU A 97 13.99 -16.30 -7.36
C GLU A 97 13.82 -14.79 -7.50
N THR A 98 14.67 -14.17 -8.33
CA THR A 98 14.65 -12.72 -8.58
C THR A 98 14.53 -12.43 -10.06
N SER A 99 13.86 -11.32 -10.37
CA SER A 99 13.80 -10.76 -11.73
C SER A 99 15.17 -10.30 -12.24
N ALA A 100 15.25 -10.04 -13.55
CA ALA A 100 16.38 -9.33 -14.15
C ALA A 100 16.54 -7.94 -13.53
N TRP A 101 17.78 -7.46 -13.49
CA TRP A 101 18.11 -6.11 -13.05
C TRP A 101 17.48 -5.05 -13.96
N SER A 102 17.06 -3.92 -13.36
CA SER A 102 16.78 -2.71 -14.12
C SER A 102 18.04 -2.19 -14.82
N ALA A 103 17.84 -1.30 -15.79
CA ALA A 103 18.93 -0.44 -16.25
C ALA A 103 19.52 0.36 -15.08
N TRP A 104 20.78 0.76 -15.21
CA TRP A 104 21.43 1.66 -14.26
C TRP A 104 20.75 3.03 -14.30
N GLY A 105 20.47 3.58 -13.12
CA GLY A 105 20.04 4.96 -12.96
C GLY A 105 21.16 5.97 -13.29
N PRO A 106 20.85 7.28 -13.24
CA PRO A 106 21.83 8.34 -13.41
C PRO A 106 22.90 8.31 -12.31
N CYS A 107 24.02 9.00 -12.55
CA CYS A 107 25.04 9.18 -11.52
C CYS A 107 24.58 10.27 -10.55
N THR A 108 24.20 9.88 -9.33
CA THR A 108 23.75 10.83 -8.30
C THR A 108 24.70 10.84 -7.11
N TYR A 109 24.78 11.99 -6.43
CA TYR A 109 25.46 12.07 -5.13
C TYR A 109 24.82 11.14 -4.11
N GLU A 110 25.62 10.64 -3.16
CA GLU A 110 25.11 9.85 -2.02
C GLU A 110 24.20 10.70 -1.12
N SER A 111 24.53 11.98 -0.96
CA SER A 111 23.68 12.98 -0.33
C SER A 111 23.81 14.30 -1.09
N CYS A 112 22.68 14.84 -1.54
CA CYS A 112 22.63 16.14 -2.22
C CYS A 112 22.76 17.34 -1.27
N GLU A 113 22.69 17.10 0.05
CA GLU A 113 22.79 18.13 1.08
C GLU A 113 24.23 18.33 1.59
N ASP A 114 25.14 17.40 1.31
CA ASP A 114 26.51 17.42 1.82
C ASP A 114 27.51 17.97 0.78
N PRO A 115 28.11 19.16 1.00
CA PRO A 115 29.10 19.75 0.10
C PRO A 115 30.39 18.95 -0.05
N GLN A 116 30.65 17.96 0.82
CA GLN A 116 31.86 17.14 0.82
C GLN A 116 31.67 15.80 0.09
N ALA A 117 30.45 15.43 -0.26
CA ALA A 117 30.17 14.22 -1.00
C ALA A 117 30.70 14.38 -2.43
N LYS A 118 31.95 13.99 -2.71
CA LYS A 118 32.49 13.92 -4.09
C LYS A 118 32.21 12.57 -4.76
N LYS A 119 31.54 11.66 -4.06
CA LYS A 119 31.31 10.29 -4.51
C LYS A 119 29.90 10.17 -5.03
N GLY A 120 29.78 9.76 -6.29
CA GLY A 120 28.53 9.41 -6.93
C GLY A 120 28.32 7.91 -6.97
N PHE A 121 27.07 7.49 -7.01
CA PHE A 121 26.71 6.11 -7.31
C PHE A 121 25.61 6.04 -8.37
N LYS A 122 25.67 5.00 -9.21
CA LYS A 122 24.52 4.56 -10.02
C LYS A 122 23.85 3.42 -9.30
N LEU A 123 22.53 3.48 -9.18
CA LEU A 123 21.71 2.45 -8.55
C LEU A 123 20.95 1.66 -9.60
N ARG A 124 20.78 0.36 -9.36
CA ARG A 124 19.81 -0.47 -10.07
C ARG A 124 19.08 -1.37 -9.10
N LYS A 125 17.85 -1.73 -9.47
CA LYS A 125 16.96 -2.53 -8.62
C LYS A 125 16.43 -3.75 -9.35
N ARG A 126 16.13 -4.79 -8.59
CA ARG A 126 15.38 -5.97 -9.02
C ARG A 126 14.35 -6.33 -7.95
N ARG A 127 13.35 -7.12 -8.31
CA ARG A 127 12.32 -7.62 -7.39
C ARG A 127 12.39 -9.14 -7.24
N ILE A 128 11.90 -9.63 -6.11
CA ILE A 128 11.64 -11.06 -5.87
C ILE A 128 10.49 -11.49 -6.79
N THR A 129 10.68 -12.60 -7.49
CA THR A 129 9.64 -13.23 -8.34
C THR A 129 9.04 -14.44 -7.65
N ASN A 130 9.79 -15.11 -6.77
CA ASN A 130 9.29 -16.20 -5.95
C ASN A 130 9.90 -16.12 -4.54
N GLU A 131 9.04 -16.15 -3.53
CA GLU A 131 9.45 -16.14 -2.13
C GLU A 131 9.95 -17.53 -1.71
N PRO A 132 11.01 -17.62 -0.90
CA PRO A 132 11.53 -18.88 -0.45
C PRO A 132 10.53 -19.55 0.51
N THR A 133 10.10 -20.77 0.18
CA THR A 133 9.23 -21.56 1.05
C THR A 133 10.10 -22.50 1.87
N GLY A 134 10.21 -22.32 3.18
CA GLY A 134 10.94 -23.24 4.07
C GLY A 134 12.47 -23.13 4.01
N GLY A 135 13.10 -23.06 5.19
CA GLY A 135 14.54 -22.86 5.37
C GLY A 135 14.89 -21.45 5.89
N THR A 136 16.11 -21.27 6.39
CA THR A 136 16.65 -19.98 6.86
C THR A 136 17.18 -19.09 5.73
N GLY A 137 16.81 -19.39 4.48
CA GLY A 137 17.38 -18.75 3.30
C GLY A 137 16.82 -17.34 3.10
N ASN A 138 17.64 -16.32 3.32
CA ASN A 138 17.32 -14.96 2.92
C ASN A 138 17.42 -14.80 1.39
N CYS A 139 16.53 -14.00 0.82
CA CYS A 139 16.62 -13.65 -0.59
C CYS A 139 17.91 -12.88 -0.93
N PRO A 140 18.44 -13.02 -2.15
CA PRO A 140 19.52 -12.18 -2.64
C PRO A 140 19.19 -10.68 -2.55
N HIS A 141 20.21 -9.83 -2.48
CA HIS A 141 20.01 -8.38 -2.41
C HIS A 141 19.25 -7.84 -3.63
N LEU A 142 18.42 -6.84 -3.41
CA LEU A 142 17.54 -6.26 -4.42
C LEU A 142 18.02 -4.92 -4.99
N LEU A 143 19.05 -4.35 -4.36
CA LEU A 143 19.64 -3.07 -4.73
C LEU A 143 21.14 -3.24 -4.91
N GLU A 144 21.66 -2.71 -6.02
CA GLU A 144 23.08 -2.68 -6.31
C GLU A 144 23.50 -1.25 -6.62
N ALA A 145 24.66 -0.87 -6.10
CA ALA A 145 25.27 0.45 -6.27
C ALA A 145 26.67 0.29 -6.87
N ILE A 146 26.99 1.10 -7.88
CA ILE A 146 28.34 1.19 -8.44
C ILE A 146 28.83 2.64 -8.35
N PRO A 147 30.10 2.88 -8.00
CA PRO A 147 30.65 4.22 -8.00
C PRO A 147 30.68 4.79 -9.42
N CYS A 148 30.50 6.10 -9.54
CA CYS A 148 30.58 6.83 -10.80
C CYS A 148 31.29 8.18 -10.63
N GLU A 149 31.79 8.69 -11.75
CA GLU A 149 32.41 10.01 -11.88
C GLU A 149 31.33 11.02 -12.30
N GLU A 150 31.54 12.29 -11.94
CA GLU A 150 30.63 13.41 -12.26
C GLU A 150 29.18 13.22 -11.76
N PRO A 151 28.97 13.03 -10.44
CA PRO A 151 27.63 13.03 -9.86
C PRO A 151 26.92 14.38 -10.02
N SER A 152 25.60 14.30 -10.22
CA SER A 152 24.68 15.44 -10.20
C SER A 152 23.54 15.16 -9.23
N CYS A 153 22.95 16.22 -8.69
CA CYS A 153 21.65 16.16 -8.02
C CYS A 153 20.55 16.57 -8.99
N TYR A 154 19.35 16.07 -8.75
CA TYR A 154 18.18 16.41 -9.55
C TYR A 154 17.04 16.80 -8.62
N ASP A 155 16.48 17.99 -8.83
CA ASP A 155 15.38 18.48 -8.02
C ASP A 155 14.38 19.29 -8.85
N TRP A 156 13.18 19.47 -8.31
CA TRP A 156 12.12 20.24 -8.93
C TRP A 156 12.30 21.72 -8.68
N ARG A 157 12.49 22.50 -9.74
CA ARG A 157 12.46 23.97 -9.68
C ARG A 157 11.08 24.48 -10.08
N ILE A 158 10.48 25.28 -9.19
CA ILE A 158 9.22 25.99 -9.49
C ILE A 158 9.53 27.11 -10.50
N VAL A 159 8.88 27.04 -11.66
CA VAL A 159 8.98 28.05 -12.73
C VAL A 159 7.76 28.97 -12.76
N GLY A 160 6.67 28.56 -12.14
CA GLY A 160 5.46 29.35 -12.04
C GLY A 160 4.44 28.69 -11.12
N LEU A 161 3.32 29.40 -10.95
CA LEU A 161 2.13 28.88 -10.31
C LEU A 161 1.02 28.84 -11.36
N GLU A 162 0.22 27.80 -11.34
CA GLU A 162 -1.02 27.76 -12.12
C GLU A 162 -2.02 28.80 -11.59
N GLU A 163 -3.13 28.95 -12.30
CA GLU A 163 -4.23 29.79 -11.84
C GLU A 163 -4.78 29.27 -10.49
N CYS A 164 -5.34 30.19 -9.69
CA CYS A 164 -5.96 29.83 -8.42
C CYS A 164 -7.27 29.08 -8.69
N ILE A 165 -7.32 27.80 -8.35
CA ILE A 165 -8.51 26.97 -8.47
C ILE A 165 -9.32 27.13 -7.18
N PRO A 166 -10.50 27.78 -7.21
CA PRO A 166 -11.27 28.01 -6.00
C PRO A 166 -11.86 26.71 -5.45
N ASP A 167 -11.96 26.62 -4.13
CA ASP A 167 -12.49 25.45 -3.44
C ASP A 167 -14.00 25.30 -3.67
N ASN A 168 -14.47 24.06 -3.64
CA ASN A 168 -15.90 23.70 -3.78
C ASN A 168 -16.53 24.14 -5.11
N GLU A 169 -15.75 24.12 -6.20
CA GLU A 169 -16.23 24.45 -7.56
C GLU A 169 -16.82 25.87 -7.67
N LYS A 170 -16.41 26.77 -6.76
CA LYS A 170 -16.82 28.17 -6.81
C LYS A 170 -16.06 28.90 -7.93
N PRO A 171 -16.63 29.97 -8.50
CA PRO A 171 -15.93 30.79 -9.50
C PRO A 171 -14.85 31.69 -8.90
N CYS A 172 -14.83 31.86 -7.58
CA CYS A 172 -13.91 32.74 -6.86
C CYS A 172 -13.90 32.41 -5.35
N GLY A 173 -12.99 33.02 -4.59
CA GLY A 173 -12.83 32.79 -3.16
C GLY A 173 -11.56 32.00 -2.82
N PRO A 174 -11.47 31.40 -1.62
CA PRO A 174 -10.30 30.61 -1.22
C PRO A 174 -10.13 29.41 -2.14
N GLY A 175 -8.88 29.08 -2.45
CA GLY A 175 -8.52 28.04 -3.39
C GLY A 175 -7.09 27.55 -3.24
N THR A 176 -6.67 26.73 -4.22
CA THR A 176 -5.32 26.16 -4.28
C THR A 176 -4.66 26.46 -5.63
N GLN A 177 -3.39 26.86 -5.59
CA GLN A 177 -2.51 27.01 -6.75
C GLN A 177 -1.50 25.86 -6.78
N VAL A 178 -1.42 25.18 -7.93
CA VAL A 178 -0.45 24.10 -8.15
C VAL A 178 0.84 24.70 -8.70
N PRO A 179 2.02 24.34 -8.16
CA PRO A 179 3.29 24.78 -8.70
C PRO A 179 3.59 24.10 -10.04
N VAL A 180 3.93 24.91 -11.05
CA VAL A 180 4.49 24.46 -12.32
C VAL A 180 5.98 24.27 -12.12
N VAL A 181 6.47 23.06 -12.35
CA VAL A 181 7.86 22.68 -12.09
C VAL A 181 8.56 22.10 -13.30
N VAL A 182 9.87 22.35 -13.38
CA VAL A 182 10.81 21.71 -14.29
C VAL A 182 11.86 20.95 -13.49
N CYS A 183 12.36 19.84 -14.03
CA CYS A 183 13.43 19.07 -13.40
C CYS A 183 14.77 19.71 -13.76
N VAL A 184 15.61 19.97 -12.76
CA VAL A 184 16.91 20.62 -12.97
C VAL A 184 18.04 19.82 -12.36
N ASN A 185 19.22 19.91 -12.95
CA ASN A 185 20.45 19.37 -12.39
C ASN A 185 21.07 20.31 -11.33
N SER A 186 22.19 19.91 -10.72
CA SER A 186 22.90 20.74 -9.73
C SER A 186 23.44 22.06 -10.30
N ASP A 187 23.62 22.15 -11.62
CA ASP A 187 24.06 23.35 -12.32
C ASP A 187 22.88 24.28 -12.69
N GLY A 188 21.64 23.86 -12.40
CA GLY A 188 20.42 24.61 -12.67
C GLY A 188 19.91 24.50 -14.10
N GLU A 189 20.46 23.60 -14.91
CA GLU A 189 20.02 23.30 -16.27
C GLU A 189 18.78 22.40 -16.25
N GLU A 190 17.86 22.63 -17.18
CA GLU A 190 16.68 21.80 -17.33
C GLU A 190 17.03 20.45 -17.96
N VAL A 191 16.57 19.37 -17.34
CA VAL A 191 16.84 17.99 -17.76
C VAL A 191 15.55 17.18 -17.82
N ASP A 192 15.64 15.93 -18.29
CA ASP A 192 14.48 15.06 -18.39
C ASP A 192 13.78 14.83 -17.03
N ARG A 193 12.44 14.93 -17.02
CA ARG A 193 11.60 14.83 -15.82
C ARG A 193 11.76 13.51 -15.07
N GLN A 194 12.21 12.42 -15.71
CA GLN A 194 12.42 11.13 -15.04
C GLN A 194 13.58 11.16 -14.04
N LEU A 195 14.51 12.10 -14.17
CA LEU A 195 15.65 12.23 -13.26
C LEU A 195 15.23 12.73 -11.86
N CYS A 196 14.15 13.51 -11.77
CA CYS A 196 13.58 14.00 -10.51
C CYS A 196 12.47 13.10 -9.96
N ARG A 197 12.27 11.88 -10.48
CA ARG A 197 11.16 10.99 -10.11
C ARG A 197 11.13 10.65 -8.63
N ASP A 198 12.31 10.48 -8.02
CA ASP A 198 12.46 10.12 -6.61
C ASP A 198 12.66 11.37 -5.72
N ALA A 199 12.71 12.58 -6.31
CA ALA A 199 12.78 13.84 -5.57
C ALA A 199 11.40 14.27 -5.04
N ILE A 200 11.40 15.08 -3.99
CA ILE A 200 10.17 15.54 -3.33
C ILE A 200 9.45 16.55 -4.24
N TYR A 201 8.21 16.24 -4.63
CA TYR A 201 7.41 17.14 -5.45
C TYR A 201 6.93 18.36 -4.63
N PRO A 202 7.04 19.60 -5.15
CA PRO A 202 6.59 20.79 -4.43
C PRO A 202 5.09 20.78 -4.09
N ILE A 203 4.76 21.23 -2.88
CA ILE A 203 3.39 21.19 -2.34
C ILE A 203 2.55 22.33 -2.93
N PRO A 204 1.27 22.11 -3.28
CA PRO A 204 0.35 23.18 -3.65
C PRO A 204 0.19 24.26 -2.57
N VAL A 205 -0.02 25.51 -2.98
CA VAL A 205 -0.13 26.67 -2.08
C VAL A 205 -1.57 27.19 -2.02
N VAL A 206 -1.97 27.71 -0.87
CA VAL A 206 -3.29 28.34 -0.67
C VAL A 206 -3.32 29.71 -1.36
N CYS A 207 -4.43 30.04 -2.01
CA CYS A 207 -4.64 31.28 -2.74
C CYS A 207 -6.08 31.81 -2.54
N GLU A 208 -6.33 33.04 -2.97
CA GLU A 208 -7.67 33.65 -2.99
C GLU A 208 -7.96 34.13 -4.41
N ALA A 209 -8.90 33.48 -5.09
CA ALA A 209 -9.36 33.87 -6.41
C ALA A 209 -10.27 35.11 -6.30
N PRO A 210 -10.02 36.17 -7.08
CA PRO A 210 -10.78 37.41 -6.96
C PRO A 210 -12.25 37.20 -7.35
N CYS A 211 -13.16 37.51 -6.43
CA CYS A 211 -14.58 37.50 -6.73
C CYS A 211 -15.02 38.74 -7.51
N PRO A 212 -15.98 38.59 -8.46
CA PRO A 212 -16.71 39.73 -9.00
C PRO A 212 -17.32 40.53 -7.85
N LYS A 213 -17.10 41.85 -7.86
CA LYS A 213 -17.69 42.77 -6.89
C LYS A 213 -18.62 43.71 -7.63
N ASP A 214 -19.87 43.78 -7.18
CA ASP A 214 -20.83 44.76 -7.69
C ASP A 214 -20.40 46.18 -7.31
N CYS A 215 -20.89 47.16 -8.07
CA CYS A 215 -20.66 48.55 -7.71
C CYS A 215 -21.31 48.86 -6.35
N VAL A 216 -20.59 49.62 -5.52
CA VAL A 216 -21.12 50.13 -4.25
C VAL A 216 -21.61 51.54 -4.51
N LEU A 217 -22.88 51.79 -4.20
CA LEU A 217 -23.54 53.07 -4.45
C LEU A 217 -23.81 53.80 -3.13
N SER A 218 -23.78 55.13 -3.17
CA SER A 218 -24.11 55.95 -2.01
C SER A 218 -25.58 55.82 -1.64
N MET A 219 -25.93 56.29 -0.44
CA MET A 219 -27.32 56.60 -0.15
C MET A 219 -27.83 57.60 -1.19
N TRP A 220 -29.10 57.43 -1.56
CA TRP A 220 -29.79 58.39 -2.42
C TRP A 220 -29.80 59.77 -1.74
N SER A 221 -29.61 60.82 -2.53
CA SER A 221 -29.90 62.18 -2.11
C SER A 221 -31.37 62.31 -1.70
N ALA A 222 -31.69 63.35 -0.94
CA ALA A 222 -33.07 63.77 -0.79
C ALA A 222 -33.71 64.01 -2.17
N TRP A 223 -35.01 63.77 -2.26
CA TRP A 223 -35.79 64.10 -3.46
C TRP A 223 -35.77 65.61 -3.70
N SER A 224 -35.66 66.01 -4.96
CA SER A 224 -35.84 67.39 -5.35
C SER A 224 -37.27 67.85 -5.09
N SER A 225 -37.48 69.16 -5.00
CA SER A 225 -38.83 69.72 -5.08
C SER A 225 -39.51 69.29 -6.39
N CYS A 226 -40.83 69.16 -6.35
CA CYS A 226 -41.62 68.79 -7.52
C CYS A 226 -41.53 69.89 -8.58
N SER A 227 -41.30 69.52 -9.84
CA SER A 227 -41.13 70.47 -10.94
C SER A 227 -42.38 71.33 -11.22
N HIS A 228 -43.56 70.88 -10.77
CA HIS A 228 -44.82 71.61 -10.89
C HIS A 228 -45.60 71.58 -9.58
N THR A 229 -46.29 72.68 -9.28
CA THR A 229 -47.26 72.77 -8.19
C THR A 229 -48.65 72.34 -8.68
N CYS A 230 -49.49 71.80 -7.80
CA CYS A 230 -50.80 71.22 -8.14
C CYS A 230 -51.85 72.21 -8.68
N SER A 231 -51.45 73.43 -9.04
CA SER A 231 -52.33 74.51 -9.51
C SER A 231 -52.61 74.47 -11.02
N GLY A 232 -51.90 73.64 -11.79
CA GLY A 232 -52.13 73.42 -13.23
C GLY A 232 -52.63 72.01 -13.53
N LYS A 233 -53.86 71.86 -14.03
CA LYS A 233 -54.53 70.56 -14.27
C LYS A 233 -54.00 69.73 -15.45
N THR A 234 -52.87 70.11 -16.07
CA THR A 234 -52.42 69.49 -17.34
C THR A 234 -50.94 69.12 -17.42
N THR A 235 -50.15 69.30 -16.35
CA THR A 235 -48.70 69.02 -16.37
C THR A 235 -48.27 68.10 -15.24
N GLU A 236 -47.73 66.93 -15.56
CA GLU A 236 -47.17 65.99 -14.60
C GLU A 236 -45.90 66.56 -13.95
N GLY A 237 -45.88 66.62 -12.62
CA GLY A 237 -44.70 67.01 -11.86
C GLY A 237 -43.68 65.86 -11.76
N LYS A 238 -42.40 66.17 -11.94
CA LYS A 238 -41.30 65.21 -11.78
C LYS A 238 -40.43 65.61 -10.59
N GLN A 239 -39.92 64.61 -9.89
CA GLN A 239 -38.88 64.77 -8.86
C GLN A 239 -37.66 63.95 -9.26
N MET A 240 -36.49 64.47 -8.93
CA MET A 240 -35.21 63.82 -9.21
C MET A 240 -34.48 63.58 -7.89
N ARG A 241 -33.76 62.48 -7.82
CA ARG A 241 -32.75 62.22 -6.80
C ARG A 241 -31.54 61.60 -7.47
N ALA A 242 -30.37 61.84 -6.89
CA ALA A 242 -29.11 61.33 -7.40
C ALA A 242 -28.43 60.46 -6.34
N ARG A 243 -27.58 59.53 -6.78
CA ARG A 243 -26.62 58.83 -5.93
C ARG A 243 -25.31 58.72 -6.69
N SER A 244 -24.20 58.64 -5.96
CA SER A 244 -22.88 58.47 -6.56
C SER A 244 -22.39 57.03 -6.44
N ILE A 245 -21.50 56.64 -7.34
CA ILE A 245 -20.74 55.40 -7.21
C ILE A 245 -19.65 55.64 -6.16
N LEU A 246 -19.70 54.89 -5.07
CA LEU A 246 -18.68 54.91 -4.00
C LEU A 246 -17.53 53.94 -4.31
N ALA A 247 -17.81 52.84 -5.01
CA ALA A 247 -16.80 51.93 -5.55
C ALA A 247 -17.30 51.34 -6.88
N TYR A 248 -16.43 51.37 -7.91
CA TYR A 248 -16.75 50.77 -9.20
C TYR A 248 -16.80 49.25 -9.11
N ALA A 249 -17.60 48.63 -9.98
CA ALA A 249 -17.66 47.18 -10.09
C ALA A 249 -16.29 46.61 -10.50
N GLY A 250 -15.92 45.48 -9.90
CA GLY A 250 -14.78 44.68 -10.35
C GLY A 250 -15.09 43.93 -11.64
N GLU A 251 -14.11 43.21 -12.17
CA GLU A 251 -14.28 42.40 -13.39
C GLU A 251 -15.41 41.37 -13.19
N GLY A 252 -16.44 41.44 -14.05
CA GLY A 252 -17.66 40.60 -13.96
C GLY A 252 -18.76 41.09 -13.02
N GLY A 253 -18.59 42.23 -12.32
CA GLY A 253 -19.62 42.81 -11.45
C GLY A 253 -20.65 43.66 -12.20
N ILE A 254 -21.83 43.87 -11.59
CA ILE A 254 -22.90 44.68 -12.19
C ILE A 254 -22.70 46.18 -11.84
N GLN A 255 -22.86 47.04 -12.85
CA GLN A 255 -22.73 48.51 -12.76
C GLN A 255 -24.04 49.22 -12.40
#